data_AF-A0A7R9Q9Q3-F1
#
_entry.id   AF-A0A7R9Q9Q3-F1
#
_cell.length_a   1.000
_cell.length_b   1.000
_cell.length_c   1.000
_cell.angle_alpha   90.00
_cell.angle_beta   90.00
_cell.angle_gamma   90.00
#
_symmetry.space_group_name_H-M   'P 1'
#
loop_
_entity.id
_entity.type
_entity.pdbx_description
1 polymer ?
#
loop_
_entity_poly.entity_id
_entity_poly.type
_entity_poly.pdbx_seq_one_letter_code
_entity_poly.pdbx_strand_id
1 'polypeptide(L)'
;MTELFQNDEYERRFAGVAKIYGEETFNHYEKSHVMVIGIGGVGSWAVEALARTGIGELTLVDMDSVAASNINRQLPAMTSTLGHEKIEVMAERCRSINPRIKINLIDDYLSPDNVKEILENVPDIILDCIDDVKAKFALMLHCRFNKIPLIVSGGAGGKLDPLKIRVADLSKTEQDPMLAKLRSQLRAKGICKKPKEKFGITCVYSIDNPFSSADVCASAGLRCGGYGSAVVVTSSFAMVAVAEVLKNYLESKNNKYKSIETAMLNFGNGLSSISRISIRNWWQQPLKFLAGNLPHLNPQVILSKPVLTMKNIQMKLILWLCMINIMKLKKLNSYKHEISRLDKITRSSTDEDEYISLEGETNEGLPLVAILNSTLLTWDQKASHPWMLLVEIPYAGQNSSGMPSATDYELLNEIEEELLNELKDFEGYLNIGRETGNNLRTILVVNYAEKSLEMRYSIQTIDMDSLENEAAF
;
A
#
# COMPACT_ATOMS: atom_id res chain seq x y z
N MET A 1 -20.63 27.66 28.83
CA MET A 1 -20.97 27.71 27.40
C MET A 1 -20.64 26.34 26.87
N THR A 2 -21.64 25.49 26.83
CA THR A 2 -21.56 24.04 26.60
C THR A 2 -21.07 23.81 25.16
N GLU A 3 -19.98 23.06 25.00
CA GLU A 3 -19.56 22.50 23.71
C GLU A 3 -20.67 21.60 23.19
N LEU A 4 -21.55 22.17 22.38
CA LEU A 4 -22.35 21.42 21.43
C LEU A 4 -21.34 20.79 20.47
N PHE A 5 -20.94 19.54 20.72
CA PHE A 5 -20.42 18.68 19.66
C PHE A 5 -21.48 18.70 18.56
N GLN A 6 -21.23 19.52 17.55
CA GLN A 6 -22.02 19.58 16.35
C GLN A 6 -21.80 18.22 15.70
N ASN A 7 -22.71 17.29 15.94
CA ASN A 7 -22.73 16.01 15.25
C ASN A 7 -22.82 16.35 13.75
N ASP A 8 -21.69 16.26 13.06
CA ASP A 8 -21.55 16.60 11.65
C ASP A 8 -22.24 15.58 10.74
N GLU A 9 -22.94 14.59 11.34
CA GLU A 9 -23.62 13.48 10.71
C GLU A 9 -22.69 12.71 9.75
N TYR A 10 -21.40 12.63 10.07
CA TYR A 10 -20.40 12.11 9.15
C TYR A 10 -20.70 10.68 8.69
N GLU A 11 -21.09 9.78 9.60
CA GLU A 11 -21.48 8.41 9.25
C GLU A 11 -22.67 8.43 8.27
N ARG A 12 -23.62 9.36 8.44
CA ARG A 12 -24.77 9.51 7.54
C ARG A 12 -24.38 10.06 6.17
N ARG A 13 -23.42 10.99 6.10
CA ARG A 13 -22.92 11.57 4.84
C ARG A 13 -22.36 10.50 3.90
N PHE A 14 -21.62 9.54 4.45
CA PHE A 14 -20.88 8.55 3.68
C PHE A 14 -21.35 7.10 3.83
N ALA A 15 -22.43 6.84 4.57
CA ALA A 15 -23.02 5.50 4.68
C ALA A 15 -23.28 4.82 3.32
N GLY A 16 -23.63 5.59 2.29
CA GLY A 16 -23.81 5.06 0.93
C GLY A 16 -22.50 4.56 0.32
N VAL A 17 -21.40 5.28 0.54
CA VAL A 17 -20.06 4.91 0.07
C VAL A 17 -19.58 3.66 0.80
N ALA A 18 -19.67 3.63 2.14
CA ALA A 18 -19.29 2.48 2.96
C ALA A 18 -20.07 1.21 2.57
N LYS A 19 -21.36 1.32 2.23
CA LYS A 19 -22.18 0.19 1.77
C LYS A 19 -21.74 -0.38 0.42
N ILE A 20 -21.26 0.47 -0.50
CA ILE A 20 -20.83 0.04 -1.84
C ILE A 20 -19.42 -0.57 -1.80
N TYR A 21 -18.49 0.07 -1.07
CA TYR A 21 -17.07 -0.30 -1.08
C TYR A 21 -16.64 -1.16 0.12
N GLY A 22 -17.50 -1.29 1.13
CA GLY A 22 -17.21 -1.94 2.41
C GLY A 22 -16.58 -1.00 3.44
N GLU A 23 -16.91 -1.22 4.72
CA GLU A 23 -16.44 -0.40 5.85
C GLU A 23 -14.91 -0.32 5.93
N GLU A 24 -14.21 -1.43 5.71
CA GLU A 24 -12.75 -1.48 5.77
C GLU A 24 -12.10 -0.63 4.66
N THR A 25 -12.63 -0.73 3.43
CA THR A 25 -12.14 0.07 2.30
C THR A 25 -12.44 1.54 2.52
N PHE A 26 -13.64 1.86 3.04
CA PHE A 26 -14.02 3.23 3.35
C PHE A 26 -13.10 3.84 4.41
N ASN A 27 -12.83 3.12 5.51
CA ASN A 27 -11.86 3.53 6.53
C ASN A 27 -10.45 3.78 5.96
N HIS A 28 -10.09 3.16 4.84
CA HIS A 28 -8.85 3.44 4.13
C HIS A 28 -8.93 4.76 3.35
N TYR A 29 -10.01 4.99 2.59
CA TYR A 29 -10.25 6.26 1.90
C TYR A 29 -10.16 7.46 2.85
N GLU A 30 -10.73 7.34 4.04
CA GLU A 30 -10.68 8.39 5.07
C GLU A 30 -9.27 8.75 5.55
N LYS A 31 -8.29 7.88 5.32
CA LYS A 31 -6.88 8.10 5.66
C LYS A 31 -6.03 8.38 4.44
N SER A 32 -6.60 8.29 3.24
CA SER A 32 -5.88 8.45 1.99
C SER A 32 -5.66 9.92 1.66
N HIS A 33 -4.51 10.19 1.07
CA HIS A 33 -4.11 11.47 0.50
C HIS A 33 -4.05 11.39 -1.02
N VAL A 34 -4.90 12.17 -1.69
CA VAL A 34 -4.93 12.29 -3.15
C VAL A 34 -4.51 13.70 -3.57
N MET A 35 -3.53 13.80 -4.47
CA MET A 35 -3.16 15.08 -5.08
C MET A 35 -3.79 15.20 -6.46
N VAL A 36 -4.50 16.30 -6.71
CA VAL A 36 -5.10 16.61 -8.02
C VAL A 36 -4.37 17.82 -8.60
N ILE A 37 -3.75 17.64 -9.77
CA ILE A 37 -2.96 18.69 -10.43
C ILE A 37 -3.72 19.16 -11.67
N GLY A 38 -4.06 20.44 -11.70
CA GLY A 38 -4.94 21.08 -12.68
C GLY A 38 -6.42 20.99 -12.29
N ILE A 39 -6.99 22.07 -11.75
CA ILE A 39 -8.38 22.20 -11.30
C ILE A 39 -9.26 22.78 -12.43
N GLY A 40 -9.10 22.21 -13.62
CA GLY A 40 -9.86 22.56 -14.83
C GLY A 40 -11.14 21.72 -15.01
N GLY A 41 -11.53 21.51 -16.28
CA GLY A 41 -12.79 20.82 -16.63
C GLY A 41 -12.87 19.34 -16.23
N VAL A 42 -11.74 18.70 -15.93
CA VAL A 42 -11.68 17.35 -15.36
C VAL A 42 -11.39 17.43 -13.87
N GLY A 43 -10.28 18.08 -13.48
CA GLY A 43 -9.82 18.09 -12.10
C GLY A 43 -10.83 18.65 -11.09
N SER A 44 -11.59 19.69 -11.44
CA SER A 44 -12.59 20.24 -10.51
C SER A 44 -13.68 19.23 -10.13
N TRP A 45 -14.09 18.40 -11.10
CA TRP A 45 -15.08 17.35 -10.86
C TRP A 45 -14.47 16.14 -10.15
N ALA A 46 -13.18 15.90 -10.34
CA ALA A 46 -12.47 14.85 -9.63
C ALA A 46 -12.35 15.19 -8.14
N VAL A 47 -11.98 16.43 -7.82
CA VAL A 47 -11.93 16.94 -6.44
C VAL A 47 -13.30 16.79 -5.74
N GLU A 48 -14.38 17.16 -6.43
CA GLU A 48 -15.75 16.97 -5.94
C GLU A 48 -16.06 15.50 -5.65
N ALA A 49 -15.76 14.61 -6.60
CA ALA A 49 -16.03 13.19 -6.45
C ALA A 49 -15.21 12.58 -5.31
N LEU A 50 -13.93 12.93 -5.16
CA LEU A 50 -13.07 12.46 -4.07
C LEU A 50 -13.60 12.91 -2.70
N ALA A 51 -13.98 14.18 -2.56
CA ALA A 51 -14.58 14.71 -1.34
C ALA A 51 -15.92 14.02 -1.00
N ARG A 52 -16.75 13.74 -2.01
CA ARG A 52 -18.03 13.01 -1.85
C ARG A 52 -17.85 11.51 -1.60
N THR A 53 -16.65 10.97 -1.80
CA THR A 53 -16.34 9.56 -1.55
C THR A 53 -15.57 9.37 -0.23
N GLY A 54 -15.42 10.44 0.56
CA GLY A 54 -14.82 10.37 1.89
C GLY A 54 -13.30 10.25 1.89
N ILE A 55 -12.61 10.70 0.82
CA ILE A 55 -11.15 10.84 0.87
C ILE A 55 -10.78 11.83 1.97
N GLY A 56 -9.84 11.44 2.84
CA GLY A 56 -9.47 12.19 4.04
C GLY A 56 -8.62 13.43 3.79
N GLU A 57 -7.71 13.36 2.82
CA GLU A 57 -6.79 14.46 2.51
C GLU A 57 -6.70 14.71 1.00
N LEU A 58 -6.84 15.97 0.59
CA LEU A 58 -6.64 16.42 -0.79
C LEU A 58 -5.57 17.48 -0.86
N THR A 59 -4.74 17.42 -1.90
CA THR A 59 -3.88 18.54 -2.30
C THR A 59 -4.27 19.03 -3.69
N LEU A 60 -4.59 20.32 -3.79
CA LEU A 60 -5.04 20.96 -5.02
C LEU A 60 -3.92 21.84 -5.56
N VAL A 61 -3.53 21.61 -6.80
CA VAL A 61 -2.43 22.34 -7.46
C VAL A 61 -2.96 23.00 -8.73
N ASP A 62 -3.15 24.31 -8.70
CA ASP A 62 -3.54 25.17 -9.84
C ASP A 62 -3.35 26.63 -9.43
N MET A 63 -2.96 27.49 -10.38
CA MET A 63 -2.69 28.93 -10.14
C MET A 63 -3.69 29.83 -10.90
N ASP A 64 -4.66 29.25 -11.60
CA ASP A 64 -5.64 30.00 -12.37
C ASP A 64 -6.81 30.48 -11.50
N SER A 65 -7.34 31.65 -11.85
CA SER A 65 -8.64 32.13 -11.39
C SER A 65 -9.79 31.61 -12.26
N VAL A 66 -11.00 31.61 -11.71
CA VAL A 66 -12.23 31.25 -12.39
C VAL A 66 -12.60 32.31 -13.44
N ALA A 67 -12.83 31.89 -14.68
CA ALA A 67 -13.24 32.76 -15.78
C ALA A 67 -14.62 32.38 -16.36
N ALA A 68 -15.33 33.33 -16.99
CA ALA A 68 -16.64 33.08 -17.59
C ALA A 68 -16.59 31.99 -18.69
N SER A 69 -15.48 31.88 -19.42
CA SER A 69 -15.25 30.83 -20.43
C SER A 69 -15.10 29.41 -19.84
N ASN A 70 -15.10 29.28 -18.51
CA ASN A 70 -15.02 28.00 -17.81
C ASN A 70 -16.40 27.41 -17.49
N ILE A 71 -17.48 28.22 -17.52
CA ILE A 71 -18.85 27.84 -17.11
C ILE A 71 -19.36 26.59 -17.83
N ASN A 72 -18.97 26.37 -19.09
CA ASN A 72 -19.42 25.23 -19.88
C ASN A 72 -18.91 23.86 -19.38
N ARG A 73 -17.91 23.82 -18.48
CA ARG A 73 -17.20 22.58 -18.13
C ARG A 73 -16.58 22.50 -16.73
N GLN A 74 -16.32 23.61 -16.05
CA GLN A 74 -15.61 23.60 -14.76
C GLN A 74 -16.58 23.82 -13.61
N LEU A 75 -16.47 22.99 -12.58
CA LEU A 75 -17.35 23.03 -11.41
C LEU A 75 -17.29 24.34 -10.60
N PRO A 76 -16.12 24.98 -10.35
CA PRO A 76 -16.08 26.23 -9.58
C PRO A 76 -16.61 27.44 -10.35
N ALA A 77 -16.94 27.31 -11.64
CA ALA A 77 -17.35 28.42 -12.49
C ALA A 77 -18.84 28.75 -12.35
N MET A 78 -19.15 29.70 -11.47
CA MET A 78 -20.47 30.30 -11.28
C MET A 78 -20.34 31.82 -11.39
N THR A 79 -21.45 32.51 -11.67
CA THR A 79 -21.44 33.99 -11.74
C THR A 79 -20.86 34.63 -10.48
N SER A 80 -21.12 34.05 -9.31
CA SER A 80 -20.65 34.55 -8.01
C SER A 80 -19.18 34.29 -7.71
N THR A 81 -18.50 33.43 -8.47
CA THR A 81 -17.12 33.00 -8.21
C THR A 81 -16.14 33.45 -9.29
N LEU A 82 -16.60 34.20 -10.30
CA LEU A 82 -15.73 34.75 -11.33
C LEU A 82 -14.64 35.63 -10.72
N GLY A 83 -13.39 35.41 -11.13
CA GLY A 83 -12.22 36.12 -10.62
C GLY A 83 -11.61 35.54 -9.34
N HIS A 84 -12.29 34.60 -8.66
CA HIS A 84 -11.72 33.93 -7.50
C HIS A 84 -10.73 32.83 -7.93
N GLU A 85 -9.78 32.49 -7.07
CA GLU A 85 -8.87 31.36 -7.30
C GLU A 85 -9.64 30.04 -7.34
N LYS A 86 -9.37 29.20 -8.36
CA LYS A 86 -10.08 27.93 -8.52
C LYS A 86 -9.90 27.00 -7.32
N ILE A 87 -8.69 26.95 -6.78
CA ILE A 87 -8.33 26.03 -5.69
C ILE A 87 -9.03 26.43 -4.39
N GLU A 88 -9.18 27.73 -4.11
CA GLU A 88 -9.88 28.23 -2.92
C GLU A 88 -11.39 27.97 -3.00
N VAL A 89 -12.02 28.25 -4.15
CA VAL A 89 -13.46 27.96 -4.35
C VAL A 89 -13.73 26.46 -4.17
N MET A 90 -12.85 25.60 -4.69
CA MET A 90 -12.99 24.16 -4.51
C MET A 90 -12.69 23.71 -3.07
N ALA A 91 -11.75 24.36 -2.37
CA ALA A 91 -11.45 24.05 -0.97
C ALA A 91 -12.64 24.33 -0.06
N GLU A 92 -13.27 25.50 -0.19
CA GLU A 92 -14.47 25.87 0.56
C GLU A 92 -15.61 24.88 0.29
N ARG A 93 -15.79 24.52 -0.99
CA ARG A 93 -16.78 23.53 -1.41
C ARG A 93 -16.53 22.15 -0.80
N CYS A 94 -15.29 21.68 -0.81
CA CYS A 94 -14.91 20.40 -0.20
C CYS A 94 -15.17 20.39 1.31
N ARG A 95 -14.81 21.44 2.04
CA ARG A 95 -15.08 21.55 3.48
C ARG A 95 -16.58 21.58 3.79
N SER A 96 -17.39 22.15 2.90
CA SER A 96 -18.85 22.12 3.01
C SER A 96 -19.44 20.71 2.81
N ILE A 97 -18.81 19.90 1.96
CA ILE A 97 -19.19 18.50 1.72
C ILE A 97 -18.74 17.60 2.88
N ASN A 98 -17.47 17.73 3.27
CA ASN A 98 -16.82 16.95 4.30
C ASN A 98 -16.08 17.90 5.26
N PRO A 99 -16.65 18.25 6.43
CA PRO A 99 -15.98 19.12 7.40
C PRO A 99 -14.67 18.55 7.97
N ARG A 100 -14.46 17.22 7.87
CA ARG A 100 -13.27 16.52 8.37
C ARG A 100 -12.14 16.43 7.33
N ILE A 101 -12.38 16.83 6.08
CA ILE A 101 -11.38 16.72 5.01
C ILE A 101 -10.23 17.70 5.24
N LYS A 102 -9.00 17.21 5.17
CA LYS A 102 -7.81 18.05 5.13
C LYS A 102 -7.57 18.50 3.69
N ILE A 103 -7.49 19.81 3.47
CA ILE A 103 -7.22 20.39 2.15
C ILE A 103 -5.91 21.18 2.23
N ASN A 104 -4.95 20.81 1.38
CA ASN A 104 -3.73 21.58 1.15
C ASN A 104 -3.84 22.25 -0.23
N LEU A 105 -3.40 23.50 -0.31
CA LEU A 105 -3.47 24.31 -1.52
C LEU A 105 -2.05 24.65 -1.96
N ILE A 106 -1.75 24.43 -3.24
CA ILE A 106 -0.51 24.84 -3.87
C ILE A 106 -0.90 25.76 -5.02
N ASP A 107 -0.77 27.06 -4.77
CA ASP A 107 -1.00 28.13 -5.75
C ASP A 107 0.23 28.27 -6.66
N ASP A 108 0.45 27.28 -7.51
CA ASP A 108 1.52 27.27 -8.51
C ASP A 108 1.13 26.39 -9.71
N TYR A 109 1.76 26.62 -10.86
CA TYR A 109 1.68 25.72 -12.00
C TYR A 109 2.76 24.65 -11.91
N LEU A 110 2.43 23.41 -12.28
CA LEU A 110 3.47 22.38 -12.39
C LEU A 110 4.38 22.65 -13.58
N SER A 111 5.68 22.55 -13.36
CA SER A 111 6.72 22.73 -14.37
C SER A 111 7.85 21.70 -14.19
N PRO A 112 8.73 21.54 -15.19
CA PRO A 112 9.92 20.70 -15.03
C PRO A 112 10.83 21.11 -13.86
N ASP A 113 10.81 22.39 -13.49
CA ASP A 113 11.75 22.95 -12.51
C ASP A 113 11.25 22.79 -11.07
N ASN A 114 9.92 22.85 -10.84
CA ASN A 114 9.30 22.78 -9.51
C ASN A 114 8.63 21.42 -9.20
N VAL A 115 8.59 20.46 -10.13
CA VAL A 115 7.92 19.15 -9.91
C VAL A 115 8.41 18.42 -8.66
N LYS A 116 9.70 18.57 -8.32
CA LYS A 116 10.28 17.96 -7.11
C LYS A 116 9.77 18.61 -5.83
N GLU A 117 9.59 19.92 -5.83
CA GLU A 117 9.10 20.71 -4.70
C GLU A 117 7.60 20.48 -4.48
N ILE A 118 6.80 20.55 -5.56
CA ILE A 118 5.37 20.27 -5.52
C ILE A 118 5.09 18.86 -4.95
N LEU A 119 5.97 17.90 -5.24
CA LEU A 119 5.84 16.50 -4.81
C LEU A 119 6.69 16.15 -3.57
N GLU A 120 7.15 17.12 -2.79
CA GLU A 120 7.91 16.86 -1.55
C GLU A 120 7.07 16.08 -0.53
N ASN A 121 5.80 16.48 -0.36
CA ASN A 121 4.81 15.74 0.42
C ASN A 121 4.13 14.70 -0.48
N VAL A 122 4.76 13.54 -0.60
CA VAL A 122 4.33 12.47 -1.50
C VAL A 122 2.93 11.96 -1.13
N PRO A 123 1.93 12.08 -2.02
CA PRO A 123 0.59 11.55 -1.81
C PRO A 123 0.53 10.03 -2.04
N ASP A 124 -0.54 9.39 -1.59
CA ASP A 124 -0.79 7.98 -1.90
C ASP A 124 -0.98 7.78 -3.41
N ILE A 125 -1.60 8.76 -4.07
CA ILE A 125 -1.81 8.76 -5.52
C ILE A 125 -1.99 10.17 -6.07
N ILE A 126 -1.49 10.37 -7.29
CA ILE A 126 -1.66 11.61 -8.05
C ILE A 126 -2.68 11.38 -9.16
N LEU A 127 -3.63 12.30 -9.26
CA LEU A 127 -4.51 12.42 -10.41
C LEU A 127 -4.11 13.63 -11.25
N ASP A 128 -3.53 13.35 -12.42
CA ASP A 128 -3.04 14.35 -13.34
C ASP A 128 -4.12 14.82 -14.31
N CYS A 129 -4.56 16.07 -14.13
CA CYS A 129 -5.56 16.76 -14.94
C CYS A 129 -4.99 17.97 -15.69
N ILE A 130 -3.67 18.06 -15.84
CA ILE A 130 -2.98 19.15 -16.54
C ILE A 130 -3.29 19.13 -18.05
N ASP A 131 -3.43 20.28 -18.70
CA ASP A 131 -3.58 20.39 -20.15
C ASP A 131 -2.27 20.73 -20.89
N ASP A 132 -1.27 21.30 -20.21
CA ASP A 132 0.06 21.51 -20.75
C ASP A 132 0.89 20.21 -20.87
N VAL A 133 1.34 19.93 -22.10
CA VAL A 133 2.11 18.72 -22.43
C VAL A 133 3.46 18.68 -21.72
N LYS A 134 4.15 19.83 -21.54
CA LYS A 134 5.49 19.84 -20.95
C LYS A 134 5.43 19.53 -19.46
N ALA A 135 4.49 20.15 -18.75
CA ALA A 135 4.19 19.91 -17.34
C ALA A 135 3.77 18.45 -17.12
N LYS A 136 2.78 17.96 -17.88
CA LYS A 136 2.33 16.56 -17.84
C LYS A 136 3.48 15.57 -18.07
N PHE A 137 4.36 15.85 -19.03
CA PHE A 137 5.56 15.03 -19.28
C PHE A 137 6.54 15.01 -18.09
N ALA A 138 6.81 16.17 -17.48
CA ALA A 138 7.69 16.27 -16.31
C ALA A 138 7.14 15.47 -15.11
N LEU A 139 5.83 15.60 -14.85
CA LEU A 139 5.14 14.83 -13.82
C LEU A 139 5.25 13.33 -14.07
N MET A 140 4.94 12.86 -15.29
CA MET A 140 5.01 11.44 -15.64
C MET A 140 6.42 10.86 -15.45
N LEU A 141 7.47 11.60 -15.82
CA LEU A 141 8.84 11.17 -15.59
C LEU A 141 9.16 11.10 -14.10
N HIS A 142 8.82 12.14 -13.34
CA HIS A 142 9.09 12.21 -11.91
C HIS A 142 8.40 11.07 -11.16
N CYS A 143 7.10 10.86 -11.37
CA CYS A 143 6.35 9.79 -10.73
C CYS A 143 6.89 8.42 -11.09
N ARG A 144 7.29 8.20 -12.36
CA ARG A 144 7.89 6.93 -12.79
C ARG A 144 9.18 6.62 -12.04
N PHE A 145 10.11 7.57 -11.96
CA PHE A 145 11.41 7.33 -11.33
C PHE A 145 11.31 7.19 -9.81
N ASN A 146 10.35 7.88 -9.18
CA ASN A 146 10.12 7.82 -7.74
C ASN A 146 9.04 6.81 -7.32
N LYS A 147 8.47 6.06 -8.26
CA LYS A 147 7.40 5.06 -8.04
C LYS A 147 6.16 5.64 -7.35
N ILE A 148 5.83 6.89 -7.64
CA ILE A 148 4.62 7.55 -7.12
C ILE A 148 3.44 7.11 -7.99
N PRO A 149 2.36 6.54 -7.39
CA PRO A 149 1.18 6.14 -8.15
C PRO A 149 0.56 7.32 -8.89
N LEU A 150 0.25 7.12 -10.17
CA LEU A 150 -0.20 8.19 -11.07
C LEU A 150 -1.29 7.69 -12.00
N ILE A 151 -2.41 8.40 -12.05
CA ILE A 151 -3.45 8.28 -13.08
C ILE A 151 -3.43 9.56 -13.92
N VAL A 152 -3.35 9.40 -15.23
CA VAL A 152 -3.25 10.51 -16.19
C VAL A 152 -4.58 10.69 -16.91
N SER A 153 -5.11 11.91 -16.93
CA SER A 153 -6.21 12.28 -17.80
C SER A 153 -5.71 12.68 -19.19
N GLY A 154 -6.32 12.10 -20.23
CA GLY A 154 -6.13 12.49 -21.62
C GLY A 154 -6.90 13.76 -22.01
N GLY A 155 -6.95 14.03 -23.30
CA GLY A 155 -7.68 15.17 -23.86
C GLY A 155 -9.18 14.93 -23.86
N ALA A 156 -9.90 15.63 -22.98
CA ALA A 156 -11.37 15.59 -22.92
C ALA A 156 -12.06 16.61 -23.86
N GLY A 157 -11.31 17.55 -24.45
CA GLY A 157 -11.82 18.52 -25.41
C GLY A 157 -12.14 17.91 -26.78
N GLY A 158 -13.17 18.44 -27.45
CA GLY A 158 -13.62 17.99 -28.76
C GLY A 158 -14.35 16.64 -28.75
N LYS A 159 -14.67 16.09 -27.59
CA LYS A 159 -15.33 14.78 -27.46
C LYS A 159 -16.82 14.98 -27.21
N LEU A 160 -17.66 14.09 -27.73
CA LEU A 160 -19.12 14.19 -27.64
C LEU A 160 -19.71 13.09 -26.76
N ASP A 161 -19.19 11.86 -26.87
CA ASP A 161 -19.80 10.69 -26.25
C ASP A 161 -19.06 10.25 -24.97
N PRO A 162 -19.64 10.42 -23.77
CA PRO A 162 -19.04 9.96 -22.53
C PRO A 162 -18.97 8.43 -22.42
N LEU A 163 -19.81 7.68 -23.16
CA LEU A 163 -19.77 6.21 -23.17
C LEU A 163 -18.54 5.65 -23.89
N LYS A 164 -17.77 6.49 -24.58
CA LYS A 164 -16.50 6.13 -25.23
C LYS A 164 -15.27 6.34 -24.35
N ILE A 165 -15.44 6.79 -23.11
CA ILE A 165 -14.34 6.93 -22.15
C ILE A 165 -13.84 5.54 -21.72
N ARG A 166 -12.53 5.36 -21.68
CA ARG A 166 -11.84 4.11 -21.37
C ARG A 166 -10.67 4.37 -20.44
N VAL A 167 -10.24 3.31 -19.75
CA VAL A 167 -9.03 3.29 -18.92
C VAL A 167 -8.09 2.25 -19.49
N ALA A 168 -6.84 2.63 -19.75
CA ALA A 168 -5.80 1.70 -20.21
C ALA A 168 -4.40 2.22 -19.87
N ASP A 169 -3.41 1.34 -20.00
CA ASP A 169 -2.00 1.79 -20.02
C ASP A 169 -1.78 2.78 -21.16
N LEU A 170 -0.93 3.78 -20.93
CA LEU A 170 -0.56 4.79 -21.92
C LEU A 170 -0.25 4.19 -23.30
N SER A 171 0.42 3.03 -23.38
CA SER A 171 0.78 2.33 -24.62
C SER A 171 -0.40 1.96 -25.51
N LYS A 172 -1.60 1.80 -24.93
CA LYS A 172 -2.82 1.36 -25.62
C LYS A 172 -3.79 2.51 -25.95
N THR A 173 -3.46 3.74 -25.55
CA THR A 173 -4.36 4.88 -25.75
C THR A 173 -4.38 5.30 -27.23
N GLU A 174 -5.56 5.64 -27.72
CA GLU A 174 -5.84 5.98 -29.13
C GLU A 174 -6.76 7.20 -29.22
N GLN A 175 -6.83 7.82 -30.41
CA GLN A 175 -7.62 9.03 -30.67
C GLN A 175 -7.36 10.20 -29.70
N ASP A 176 -6.14 10.28 -29.17
CA ASP A 176 -5.70 11.31 -28.25
C ASP A 176 -4.32 11.87 -28.67
N PRO A 177 -4.28 13.05 -29.32
CA PRO A 177 -3.04 13.67 -29.77
C PRO A 177 -2.09 14.04 -28.63
N MET A 178 -2.61 14.41 -27.45
CA MET A 178 -1.80 14.76 -26.29
C MET A 178 -1.07 13.52 -25.77
N LEU A 179 -1.80 12.43 -25.53
CA LEU A 179 -1.21 11.17 -25.08
C LEU A 179 -0.26 10.57 -26.13
N ALA A 180 -0.56 10.73 -27.43
CA ALA A 180 0.33 10.32 -28.50
C ALA A 180 1.67 11.07 -28.47
N LYS A 181 1.64 12.39 -28.23
CA LYS A 181 2.84 13.21 -28.09
C LYS A 181 3.66 12.80 -26.87
N LEU A 182 3.02 12.56 -25.72
CA LEU A 182 3.67 12.11 -24.50
C LEU A 182 4.34 10.74 -24.66
N ARG A 183 3.67 9.78 -25.33
CA ARG A 183 4.28 8.49 -25.69
C ARG A 183 5.56 8.67 -26.49
N SER A 184 5.53 9.53 -27.51
CA SER A 184 6.69 9.78 -28.36
C SER A 184 7.85 10.41 -27.57
N GLN A 185 7.55 11.35 -26.66
CA GLN A 185 8.57 11.97 -25.80
C GLN A 185 9.17 10.98 -24.80
N LEU A 186 8.37 10.10 -24.19
CA LEU A 186 8.88 9.05 -23.29
C LEU A 186 9.78 8.06 -24.03
N ARG A 187 9.38 7.64 -25.25
CA ARG A 187 10.20 6.78 -26.10
C ARG A 187 11.52 7.43 -26.50
N ALA A 188 11.51 8.73 -26.78
CA ALA A 188 12.73 9.49 -27.05
C ALA A 188 13.69 9.54 -25.83
N LYS A 189 13.17 9.48 -24.60
CA LYS A 189 13.97 9.29 -23.37
C LYS A 189 14.40 7.84 -23.11
N GLY A 190 14.15 6.94 -24.06
CA GLY A 190 14.51 5.53 -23.95
C GLY A 190 13.56 4.68 -23.10
N ILE A 191 12.40 5.20 -22.72
CA ILE A 191 11.39 4.49 -21.93
C ILE A 191 10.47 3.72 -22.87
N CYS A 192 10.33 2.41 -22.64
CA CYS A 192 9.42 1.51 -23.38
C CYS A 192 9.55 1.65 -24.91
N LYS A 193 10.77 1.38 -25.41
CA LYS A 193 11.18 1.62 -26.81
C LYS A 193 10.33 0.81 -27.79
N LYS A 194 9.86 -0.38 -27.41
CA LYS A 194 9.04 -1.21 -28.30
C LYS A 194 7.56 -0.86 -28.19
N PRO A 195 6.79 -0.85 -29.30
CA PRO A 195 5.36 -0.49 -29.27
C PRO A 195 4.49 -1.33 -28.32
N LYS A 196 4.87 -2.60 -28.07
CA LYS A 196 4.13 -3.53 -27.20
C LYS A 196 4.51 -3.42 -25.70
N GLU A 197 5.54 -2.65 -25.36
CA GLU A 197 5.98 -2.49 -23.96
C GLU A 197 5.02 -1.53 -23.22
N LYS A 198 4.50 -1.98 -22.08
CA LYS A 198 3.64 -1.16 -21.21
C LYS A 198 4.46 -0.06 -20.57
N PHE A 199 3.89 1.14 -20.47
CA PHE A 199 4.51 2.22 -19.70
C PHE A 199 4.31 2.02 -18.20
N GLY A 200 3.31 1.27 -17.75
CA GLY A 200 2.93 1.24 -16.33
C GLY A 200 2.35 2.58 -15.87
N ILE A 201 1.71 3.32 -16.79
CA ILE A 201 1.04 4.59 -16.49
C ILE A 201 -0.40 4.43 -16.92
N THR A 202 -1.31 4.48 -15.96
CA THR A 202 -2.74 4.35 -16.20
C THR A 202 -3.28 5.67 -16.76
N CYS A 203 -4.04 5.59 -17.85
CA CYS A 203 -4.61 6.75 -18.52
C CYS A 203 -6.11 6.61 -18.72
N VAL A 204 -6.84 7.69 -18.42
CA VAL A 204 -8.24 7.86 -18.81
C VAL A 204 -8.29 8.62 -20.12
N TYR A 205 -8.89 8.04 -21.15
CA TYR A 205 -8.95 8.61 -22.49
C TYR A 205 -10.28 8.27 -23.16
N SER A 206 -10.56 8.85 -24.33
CA SER A 206 -11.77 8.52 -25.11
C SER A 206 -11.40 8.09 -26.52
N ILE A 207 -12.01 6.99 -26.97
CA ILE A 207 -11.90 6.48 -28.35
C ILE A 207 -12.74 7.29 -29.35
N ASP A 208 -13.45 8.32 -28.89
CA ASP A 208 -14.18 9.24 -29.76
C ASP A 208 -13.19 10.08 -30.57
N ASN A 209 -13.48 10.36 -31.85
CA ASN A 209 -12.61 11.25 -32.61
C ASN A 209 -12.83 12.70 -32.16
N PRO A 210 -11.77 13.48 -31.88
CA PRO A 210 -11.93 14.87 -31.49
C PRO A 210 -12.57 15.67 -32.64
N PHE A 211 -13.76 16.20 -32.39
CA PHE A 211 -14.50 17.08 -33.28
C PHE A 211 -13.99 18.52 -33.17
N SER A 212 -13.48 19.07 -34.27
CA SER A 212 -13.30 20.51 -34.45
C SER A 212 -14.22 21.02 -35.55
N SER A 213 -15.11 21.96 -35.24
CA SER A 213 -15.74 22.79 -36.26
C SER A 213 -14.70 23.76 -36.82
N ALA A 214 -14.51 23.77 -38.15
CA ALA A 214 -13.46 24.52 -38.84
C ALA A 214 -13.53 26.05 -38.65
N ASP A 215 -14.63 26.60 -38.12
CA ASP A 215 -14.88 28.04 -37.99
C ASP A 215 -14.55 28.64 -36.59
N VAL A 216 -13.98 27.85 -35.66
CA VAL A 216 -13.71 28.34 -34.29
C VAL A 216 -12.29 28.89 -34.18
N CYS A 217 -12.19 30.20 -34.42
CA CYS A 217 -11.15 31.17 -34.03
C CYS A 217 -9.68 30.69 -33.96
N ALA A 218 -8.89 31.05 -34.98
CA ALA A 218 -7.44 30.84 -35.04
C ALA A 218 -6.61 31.69 -34.04
N SER A 219 -7.24 32.55 -33.22
CA SER A 219 -6.56 33.54 -32.36
C SER A 219 -6.51 33.16 -30.88
N ALA A 220 -7.13 32.05 -30.46
CA ALA A 220 -6.91 31.53 -29.12
C ALA A 220 -5.61 30.74 -29.11
N GLY A 221 -4.55 31.31 -28.53
CA GLY A 221 -3.28 30.61 -28.32
C GLY A 221 -3.46 29.27 -27.61
N LEU A 222 -2.40 28.45 -27.60
CA LEU A 222 -2.28 27.07 -27.10
C LEU A 222 -3.06 26.64 -25.83
N ARG A 223 -3.65 27.57 -25.08
CA ARG A 223 -4.54 27.37 -23.91
C ARG A 223 -5.99 27.02 -24.28
N CYS A 224 -6.38 27.18 -25.54
CA CYS A 224 -7.52 26.50 -26.13
C CYS A 224 -7.00 25.78 -27.37
N GLY A 225 -6.98 24.44 -27.38
CA GLY A 225 -6.58 23.68 -28.57
C GLY A 225 -7.53 23.82 -29.76
N GLY A 226 -8.27 24.93 -29.90
CA GLY A 226 -9.35 25.15 -30.87
C GLY A 226 -10.61 24.31 -30.61
N TYR A 227 -10.50 23.24 -29.82
CA TYR A 227 -11.60 22.34 -29.52
C TYR A 227 -12.56 22.94 -28.48
N GLY A 228 -13.85 22.90 -28.78
CA GLY A 228 -14.91 23.08 -27.79
C GLY A 228 -14.95 21.94 -26.76
N SER A 229 -15.75 22.10 -25.72
CA SER A 229 -15.82 21.15 -24.61
C SER A 229 -17.19 21.23 -23.94
N ALA A 230 -17.67 20.12 -23.40
CA ALA A 230 -18.94 20.06 -22.68
C ALA A 230 -18.76 19.35 -21.34
N VAL A 231 -19.41 19.88 -20.30
CA VAL A 231 -19.39 19.34 -18.94
C VAL A 231 -19.69 17.84 -18.90
N VAL A 232 -20.64 17.36 -19.71
CA VAL A 232 -21.07 15.94 -19.74
C VAL A 232 -19.91 14.98 -20.05
N VAL A 233 -18.91 15.41 -20.83
CA VAL A 233 -17.73 14.59 -21.12
C VAL A 233 -16.63 14.85 -20.10
N THR A 234 -16.32 16.11 -19.81
CA THR A 234 -15.18 16.43 -18.93
C THR A 234 -15.42 15.97 -17.48
N SER A 235 -16.66 16.08 -16.98
CA SER A 235 -17.03 15.53 -15.67
C SER A 235 -17.01 14.00 -15.69
N SER A 236 -17.43 13.35 -16.77
CA SER A 236 -17.39 11.88 -16.88
C SER A 236 -15.96 11.35 -16.92
N PHE A 237 -15.03 12.05 -17.57
CA PHE A 237 -13.59 11.75 -17.48
C PHE A 237 -13.13 11.76 -16.02
N ALA A 238 -13.57 12.75 -15.25
CA ALA A 238 -13.23 12.86 -13.85
C ALA A 238 -13.82 11.72 -13.00
N MET A 239 -15.10 11.39 -13.20
CA MET A 239 -15.74 10.28 -12.49
C MET A 239 -15.04 8.94 -12.77
N VAL A 240 -14.66 8.69 -14.02
CA VAL A 240 -13.90 7.48 -14.39
C VAL A 240 -12.51 7.48 -13.76
N ALA A 241 -11.83 8.62 -13.73
CA ALA A 241 -10.50 8.72 -13.12
C ALA A 241 -10.55 8.50 -11.61
N VAL A 242 -11.55 9.06 -10.92
CA VAL A 242 -11.76 8.85 -9.49
C VAL A 242 -12.16 7.41 -9.21
N ALA A 243 -12.99 6.78 -10.05
CA ALA A 243 -13.27 5.35 -9.92
C ALA A 243 -12.00 4.50 -9.98
N GLU A 244 -11.04 4.87 -10.83
CA GLU A 244 -9.73 4.20 -10.92
C GLU A 244 -8.84 4.49 -9.69
N VAL A 245 -8.87 5.70 -9.14
CA VAL A 245 -8.23 6.01 -7.84
C VAL A 245 -8.75 5.07 -6.76
N LEU A 246 -10.07 4.98 -6.61
CA LEU A 246 -10.72 4.14 -5.61
C LEU A 246 -10.43 2.64 -5.82
N LYS A 247 -10.40 2.21 -7.08
CA LYS A 247 -10.09 0.82 -7.47
C LYS A 247 -8.64 0.43 -7.16
N ASN A 248 -7.67 1.33 -7.32
CA ASN A 248 -6.27 1.03 -6.99
C ASN A 248 -6.11 0.59 -5.52
N TYR A 249 -6.91 1.14 -4.61
CA TYR A 249 -6.92 0.71 -3.21
C TYR A 249 -7.49 -0.71 -3.05
N LEU A 250 -8.56 -1.07 -3.78
CA LEU A 250 -9.10 -2.43 -3.82
C LEU A 250 -8.11 -3.44 -4.43
N GLU A 251 -7.38 -3.04 -5.47
CA GLU A 251 -6.41 -3.90 -6.15
C GLU A 251 -5.10 -4.04 -5.39
N SER A 252 -4.68 -3.04 -4.61
CA SER A 252 -3.55 -3.18 -3.67
C SER A 252 -3.81 -4.30 -2.65
N LYS A 253 -5.08 -4.47 -2.25
CA LYS A 253 -5.57 -5.57 -1.41
C LYS A 253 -5.58 -6.88 -2.19
N ASN A 254 -6.21 -6.93 -3.37
CA ASN A 254 -6.30 -8.15 -4.18
C ASN A 254 -4.95 -8.64 -4.73
N ASN A 255 -3.98 -7.78 -5.03
CA ASN A 255 -2.63 -8.20 -5.42
C ASN A 255 -1.85 -8.71 -4.21
N LYS A 256 -2.12 -8.21 -3.00
CA LYS A 256 -1.57 -8.79 -1.76
C LYS A 256 -2.14 -10.20 -1.54
N TYR A 257 -3.45 -10.38 -1.65
CA TYR A 257 -4.10 -11.71 -1.54
C TYR A 257 -3.80 -12.65 -2.72
N LYS A 258 -3.78 -12.18 -3.97
CA LYS A 258 -3.34 -12.96 -5.14
C LYS A 258 -1.87 -13.29 -5.11
N SER A 259 -0.99 -12.43 -4.57
CA SER A 259 0.43 -12.78 -4.43
C SER A 259 0.61 -13.92 -3.43
N ILE A 260 -0.24 -13.97 -2.39
CA ILE A 260 -0.28 -15.07 -1.41
C ILE A 260 -0.91 -16.31 -2.04
N GLU A 261 -2.05 -16.20 -2.74
CA GLU A 261 -2.71 -17.32 -3.44
C GLU A 261 -1.87 -17.86 -4.62
N THR A 262 -1.20 -17.01 -5.38
CA THR A 262 -0.35 -17.39 -6.51
C THR A 262 0.98 -17.96 -6.01
N ALA A 263 1.49 -17.50 -4.86
CA ALA A 263 2.56 -18.21 -4.17
C ALA A 263 2.07 -19.61 -3.74
N MET A 264 0.91 -19.72 -3.09
CA MET A 264 0.34 -21.01 -2.67
C MET A 264 0.02 -21.96 -3.84
N LEU A 265 -0.48 -21.47 -4.98
CA LEU A 265 -0.82 -22.26 -6.17
C LEU A 265 0.40 -22.63 -7.03
N ASN A 266 1.42 -21.77 -7.14
CA ASN A 266 2.66 -22.11 -7.84
C ASN A 266 3.55 -23.07 -7.03
N PHE A 267 3.38 -23.14 -5.70
CA PHE A 267 4.00 -24.18 -4.88
C PHE A 267 3.34 -25.56 -5.07
N GLY A 268 2.07 -25.61 -5.50
CA GLY A 268 1.36 -26.86 -5.79
C GLY A 268 1.68 -27.48 -7.17
N ASN A 269 2.17 -26.70 -8.14
CA ASN A 269 2.44 -27.17 -9.50
C ASN A 269 3.67 -26.48 -10.10
N GLY A 270 4.89 -26.96 -9.82
CA GLY A 270 6.07 -26.49 -10.54
C GLY A 270 7.39 -26.63 -9.81
N LEU A 271 7.89 -27.86 -9.63
CA LEU A 271 9.32 -28.11 -9.49
C LEU A 271 10.00 -27.73 -10.81
N SER A 272 10.46 -26.48 -10.94
CA SER A 272 11.71 -26.08 -11.61
C SER A 272 11.77 -24.56 -11.81
N SER A 273 12.87 -23.98 -11.35
CA SER A 273 13.36 -22.63 -11.70
C SER A 273 12.62 -21.41 -11.10
N ILE A 274 12.93 -21.07 -9.85
CA ILE A 274 13.03 -19.66 -9.44
C ILE A 274 14.39 -19.44 -8.78
N SER A 275 15.16 -18.54 -9.39
CA SER A 275 16.52 -18.18 -9.05
C SER A 275 16.59 -17.28 -7.81
N ARG A 276 17.51 -17.64 -6.90
CA ARG A 276 18.21 -16.84 -5.87
C ARG A 276 17.60 -15.46 -5.54
N ILE A 277 16.86 -15.38 -4.44
CA ILE A 277 16.71 -14.12 -3.68
C ILE A 277 17.92 -14.00 -2.75
N SER A 278 18.72 -12.95 -2.96
CA SER A 278 19.91 -12.62 -2.15
C SER A 278 19.49 -12.10 -0.76
N ILE A 279 19.54 -12.95 0.25
CA ILE A 279 19.39 -12.58 1.67
C ILE A 279 20.74 -12.02 2.17
N ARG A 280 20.81 -10.72 2.49
CA ARG A 280 22.02 -10.09 3.05
C ARG A 280 22.18 -10.43 4.56
N ASN A 281 23.12 -11.33 4.81
CA ASN A 281 24.17 -11.37 5.84
C ASN A 281 23.91 -11.30 7.36
N TRP A 282 22.69 -11.21 7.90
CA TRP A 282 22.49 -11.24 9.38
C TRP A 282 21.87 -12.53 9.93
N TRP A 283 21.02 -13.20 9.15
CA TRP A 283 20.24 -14.36 9.61
C TRP A 283 20.77 -15.72 9.12
N GLN A 284 21.93 -15.74 8.44
CA GLN A 284 22.44 -16.96 7.79
C GLN A 284 23.03 -18.00 8.75
N GLN A 285 23.41 -17.64 9.99
CA GLN A 285 24.02 -18.60 10.93
C GLN A 285 23.00 -19.54 11.59
N PRO A 286 21.87 -19.06 12.17
CA PRO A 286 20.81 -19.96 12.66
C PRO A 286 20.21 -20.85 11.55
N LEU A 287 20.12 -20.31 10.32
CA LEU A 287 19.59 -21.00 9.14
C LEU A 287 20.47 -22.17 8.64
N LYS A 288 21.80 -22.05 8.77
CA LYS A 288 22.72 -23.13 8.38
C LYS A 288 22.72 -24.30 9.36
N PHE A 289 22.37 -24.04 10.61
CA PHE A 289 22.33 -25.04 11.67
C PHE A 289 21.06 -25.92 11.60
N LEU A 290 19.88 -25.31 11.44
CA LEU A 290 18.59 -26.04 11.32
C LEU A 290 18.53 -27.05 10.15
N ALA A 291 19.25 -26.76 9.05
CA ALA A 291 19.32 -27.64 7.89
C ALA A 291 20.27 -28.85 8.07
N GLY A 292 21.15 -28.82 9.09
CA GLY A 292 22.18 -29.83 9.31
C GLY A 292 21.74 -31.04 10.13
N ASN A 293 20.74 -30.89 11.01
CA ASN A 293 20.43 -31.91 12.02
C ASN A 293 19.21 -32.79 11.74
N LEU A 294 18.30 -32.43 10.82
CA LEU A 294 17.03 -33.18 10.64
C LEU A 294 16.57 -33.22 9.17
N PRO A 295 16.86 -34.31 8.42
CA PRO A 295 16.58 -34.37 6.98
C PRO A 295 15.09 -34.56 6.62
N HIS A 296 14.21 -34.85 7.60
CA HIS A 296 12.79 -35.16 7.35
C HIS A 296 11.83 -34.02 7.75
N LEU A 297 12.26 -33.07 8.58
CA LEU A 297 11.55 -31.82 8.85
C LEU A 297 12.20 -30.73 8.00
N ASN A 298 11.43 -30.02 7.19
CA ASN A 298 11.96 -29.01 6.28
C ASN A 298 11.55 -27.60 6.77
N PRO A 299 12.23 -27.04 7.79
CA PRO A 299 11.85 -25.79 8.39
C PRO A 299 11.96 -24.64 7.37
N GLN A 300 10.89 -23.87 7.24
CA GLN A 300 10.86 -22.65 6.45
C GLN A 300 10.90 -21.44 7.37
N VAL A 301 11.80 -20.52 7.09
CA VAL A 301 11.93 -19.27 7.84
C VAL A 301 11.41 -18.13 7.01
N ILE A 302 10.35 -17.50 7.51
CA ILE A 302 9.72 -16.33 6.88
C ILE A 302 10.09 -15.11 7.71
N LEU A 303 11.01 -14.29 7.16
CA LEU A 303 11.31 -12.97 7.70
C LEU A 303 10.30 -11.98 7.12
N SER A 304 9.41 -11.47 7.95
CA SER A 304 8.49 -10.41 7.56
C SER A 304 8.84 -9.11 8.28
N LYS A 305 9.05 -8.05 7.51
CA LYS A 305 8.90 -6.70 8.05
C LYS A 305 7.39 -6.53 8.26
N PRO A 306 6.89 -6.24 9.47
CA PRO A 306 5.47 -5.94 9.61
C PRO A 306 5.16 -4.76 8.68
N VAL A 307 4.21 -4.96 7.76
CA VAL A 307 3.74 -3.96 6.79
C VAL A 307 2.78 -2.98 7.49
N LEU A 308 3.22 -2.47 8.63
CA LEU A 308 2.56 -1.41 9.39
C LEU A 308 3.64 -0.36 9.65
N THR A 309 3.73 0.63 8.76
CA THR A 309 4.30 1.94 9.08
C THR A 309 3.34 2.64 10.05
N MET A 310 3.30 2.16 11.29
CA MET A 310 2.62 2.82 12.40
C MET A 310 3.66 3.02 13.49
N LYS A 311 4.14 4.26 13.61
CA LYS A 311 4.98 4.68 14.73
C LYS A 311 4.21 4.35 16.02
N ASN A 312 4.74 3.41 16.80
CA ASN A 312 4.28 2.97 18.13
C ASN A 312 3.11 1.98 18.14
N ILE A 313 3.44 0.69 18.08
CA ILE A 313 2.51 -0.40 18.38
C ILE A 313 2.79 -0.92 19.81
N GLN A 314 1.75 -1.05 20.63
CA GLN A 314 1.84 -1.72 21.93
C GLN A 314 1.95 -3.24 21.72
N MET A 315 2.77 -3.91 22.54
CA MET A 315 2.99 -5.36 22.41
C MET A 315 1.67 -6.17 22.53
N LYS A 316 0.74 -5.69 23.36
CA LYS A 316 -0.65 -6.17 23.45
C LYS A 316 -1.39 -6.21 22.10
N LEU A 317 -1.17 -5.24 21.21
CA LEU A 317 -1.78 -5.20 19.88
C LEU A 317 -1.13 -6.20 18.92
N ILE A 318 0.18 -6.47 19.06
CA ILE A 318 0.88 -7.51 18.29
C ILE A 318 0.35 -8.88 18.70
N LEU A 319 0.24 -9.14 20.01
CA LEU A 319 -0.40 -10.34 20.54
C LEU A 319 -1.85 -10.46 20.07
N TRP A 320 -2.62 -9.38 20.08
CA TRP A 320 -4.00 -9.38 19.58
C TRP A 320 -4.09 -9.67 18.08
N LEU A 321 -3.21 -9.10 17.25
CA LEU A 321 -3.13 -9.37 15.81
C LEU A 321 -2.68 -10.81 15.51
N CYS A 322 -1.75 -11.36 16.30
CA CYS A 322 -1.39 -12.77 16.24
C CYS A 322 -2.55 -13.67 16.69
N MET A 323 -3.30 -13.27 17.72
CA MET A 323 -4.51 -13.95 18.17
C MET A 323 -5.65 -13.89 17.15
N ILE A 324 -5.70 -12.89 16.25
CA ILE A 324 -6.73 -12.82 15.20
C ILE A 324 -6.61 -13.97 14.20
N ASN A 325 -5.41 -14.46 13.90
CA ASN A 325 -5.27 -15.69 13.11
C ASN A 325 -5.79 -16.94 13.85
N ILE A 326 -5.92 -16.86 15.18
CA ILE A 326 -6.30 -17.96 16.07
C ILE A 326 -7.78 -17.85 16.56
N MET A 327 -8.46 -16.71 16.39
CA MET A 327 -9.77 -16.48 17.02
C MET A 327 -10.98 -16.70 16.09
N LYS A 328 -11.35 -17.97 15.96
CA LYS A 328 -12.76 -18.40 16.07
C LYS A 328 -13.18 -18.68 17.53
N LEU A 329 -12.43 -18.16 18.50
CA LEU A 329 -12.69 -18.34 19.93
C LEU A 329 -13.46 -17.13 20.50
N LYS A 330 -14.59 -17.43 21.15
CA LYS A 330 -15.49 -16.46 21.76
C LYS A 330 -14.86 -15.77 22.98
N LYS A 331 -15.12 -14.46 23.07
CA LYS A 331 -14.94 -13.54 24.21
C LYS A 331 -13.49 -13.23 24.63
N LEU A 332 -13.01 -12.06 24.21
CA LEU A 332 -12.27 -11.17 25.11
C LEU A 332 -12.69 -9.71 24.80
N ASN A 333 -13.29 -9.05 25.79
CA ASN A 333 -13.73 -7.65 25.73
C ASN A 333 -12.74 -6.76 26.50
N SER A 334 -12.68 -5.47 26.13
CA SER A 334 -11.93 -4.35 26.74
C SER A 334 -10.40 -4.41 26.53
N TYR A 335 -9.69 -3.35 26.12
CA TYR A 335 -9.56 -2.04 26.78
C TYR A 335 -9.08 -0.92 25.82
N LYS A 336 -9.47 0.32 26.12
CA LYS A 336 -8.91 1.60 25.62
C LYS A 336 -7.91 2.14 26.66
N HIS A 337 -6.75 2.65 26.24
CA HIS A 337 -6.09 3.78 26.93
C HIS A 337 -5.10 4.53 26.01
N GLU A 338 -5.17 5.86 26.11
CA GLU A 338 -4.19 6.86 25.68
C GLU A 338 -2.94 6.83 26.59
N ILE A 339 -1.80 7.42 26.16
CA ILE A 339 -0.71 8.07 26.95
C ILE A 339 0.69 7.90 26.30
N SER A 340 1.56 8.85 26.66
CA SER A 340 2.80 9.47 26.13
C SER A 340 4.08 8.62 25.89
N ARG A 341 5.17 9.35 25.57
CA ARG A 341 6.51 8.95 25.08
C ARG A 341 7.26 7.93 25.96
N LEU A 342 8.12 7.15 25.28
CA LEU A 342 8.95 6.03 25.74
C LEU A 342 10.25 6.48 26.43
N ASP A 343 10.55 5.89 27.60
CA ASP A 343 11.90 5.78 28.17
C ASP A 343 12.52 4.42 27.81
N LYS A 344 13.85 4.40 27.69
CA LYS A 344 14.68 3.25 27.29
C LYS A 344 14.70 2.16 28.37
N ILE A 345 13.98 1.07 28.16
CA ILE A 345 14.15 -0.18 28.93
C ILE A 345 14.30 -1.33 27.94
N THR A 346 15.47 -1.97 27.93
CA THR A 346 15.73 -3.23 27.25
C THR A 346 15.45 -4.38 28.22
N ARG A 347 14.51 -5.27 27.86
CA ARG A 347 14.31 -6.58 28.49
C ARG A 347 15.40 -7.52 27.98
N SER A 348 16.22 -8.05 28.86
CA SER A 348 17.34 -8.94 28.52
C SER A 348 17.23 -10.35 29.11
N SER A 349 16.19 -10.66 29.89
CA SER A 349 15.95 -12.03 30.36
C SER A 349 14.48 -12.40 30.12
N THR A 350 14.28 -13.51 29.41
CA THR A 350 12.97 -14.15 29.18
C THR A 350 12.82 -15.45 29.97
N ASP A 351 13.74 -15.73 30.90
CA ASP A 351 13.80 -17.02 31.62
C ASP A 351 12.69 -17.15 32.67
N GLU A 352 12.08 -16.03 33.07
CA GLU A 352 10.97 -15.95 34.03
C GLU A 352 9.61 -15.74 33.32
N ASP A 353 9.54 -15.92 32.00
CA ASP A 353 8.32 -15.70 31.23
C ASP A 353 7.29 -16.80 31.49
N GLU A 354 6.05 -16.40 31.77
CA GLU A 354 4.92 -17.28 31.96
C GLU A 354 4.22 -17.53 30.62
N TYR A 355 3.74 -18.76 30.42
CA TYR A 355 3.07 -19.18 29.20
C TYR A 355 1.70 -19.80 29.50
N ILE A 356 0.72 -19.50 28.64
CA ILE A 356 -0.63 -20.06 28.68
C ILE A 356 -0.81 -20.98 27.47
N SER A 357 -1.35 -22.17 27.70
CA SER A 357 -1.82 -23.07 26.65
C SER A 357 -3.27 -22.78 26.29
N LEU A 358 -3.56 -22.67 25.00
CA LEU A 358 -4.89 -22.50 24.43
C LEU A 358 -5.16 -23.63 23.43
N GLU A 359 -6.32 -24.26 23.55
CA GLU A 359 -6.79 -25.27 22.62
C GLU A 359 -7.92 -24.69 21.76
N GLY A 360 -7.92 -25.04 20.48
CA GLY A 360 -8.90 -24.56 19.50
C GLY A 360 -9.08 -25.53 18.35
N GLU A 361 -9.94 -25.14 17.42
CA GLU A 361 -10.22 -25.89 16.19
C GLU A 361 -10.13 -24.97 14.99
N THR A 362 -9.60 -25.48 13.87
CA THR A 362 -9.57 -24.76 12.59
C THR A 362 -10.98 -24.60 12.01
N ASN A 363 -11.10 -23.82 10.93
CA ASN A 363 -12.37 -23.68 10.19
C ASN A 363 -12.95 -25.02 9.67
N GLU A 364 -12.10 -26.03 9.55
CA GLU A 364 -12.41 -27.37 9.07
C GLU A 364 -12.62 -28.37 10.23
N GLY A 365 -12.59 -27.90 11.49
CA GLY A 365 -12.79 -28.73 12.68
C GLY A 365 -11.57 -29.54 13.12
N LEU A 366 -10.37 -29.18 12.63
CA LEU A 366 -9.13 -29.86 13.04
C LEU A 366 -8.57 -29.24 14.33
N PRO A 367 -8.02 -30.04 15.25
CA PRO A 367 -7.46 -29.53 16.50
C PRO A 367 -6.23 -28.63 16.27
N LEU A 368 -6.09 -27.63 17.13
CA LEU A 368 -5.02 -26.65 17.13
C LEU A 368 -4.65 -26.31 18.58
N VAL A 369 -3.35 -26.28 18.86
CA VAL A 369 -2.81 -25.93 20.18
C VAL A 369 -1.87 -24.75 20.04
N ALA A 370 -2.13 -23.69 20.78
CA ALA A 370 -1.26 -22.52 20.85
C ALA A 370 -0.70 -22.35 22.26
N ILE A 371 0.60 -22.04 22.35
CA ILE A 371 1.23 -21.63 23.61
C ILE A 371 1.63 -20.18 23.46
N LEU A 372 1.12 -19.30 24.33
CA LEU A 372 1.34 -17.87 24.27
C LEU A 372 2.07 -17.38 25.51
N ASN A 373 3.03 -16.49 25.33
CA ASN A 373 3.71 -15.82 26.43
C ASN A 373 2.77 -14.81 27.09
N SER A 374 2.24 -15.16 28.26
CA SER A 374 1.29 -14.32 28.99
C SER A 374 1.94 -13.15 29.69
N THR A 375 3.23 -13.22 30.02
CA THR A 375 3.96 -12.08 30.58
C THR A 375 3.98 -10.89 29.62
N LEU A 376 3.89 -11.13 28.31
CA LEU A 376 3.77 -10.06 27.33
C LEU A 376 2.38 -9.40 27.29
N LEU A 377 1.34 -10.02 27.85
CA LEU A 377 0.01 -9.43 27.93
C LEU A 377 -0.06 -8.30 28.97
N THR A 378 0.85 -8.26 29.94
CA THR A 378 0.97 -7.15 30.91
C THR A 378 2.09 -6.17 30.54
N TRP A 379 2.75 -6.39 29.40
CA TRP A 379 3.84 -5.55 28.92
C TRP A 379 3.33 -4.23 28.35
N ASP A 380 3.67 -3.12 29.01
CA ASP A 380 3.17 -1.77 28.68
C ASP A 380 4.13 -0.96 27.79
N GLN A 381 5.28 -1.50 27.41
CA GLN A 381 6.23 -0.80 26.52
C GLN A 381 5.80 -0.87 25.04
N LYS A 382 6.19 0.15 24.29
CA LYS A 382 5.90 0.33 22.86
C LYS A 382 7.11 -0.05 22.00
N ALA A 383 6.87 -0.79 20.92
CA ALA A 383 7.90 -1.08 19.92
C ALA A 383 7.84 -0.03 18.79
N SER A 384 8.96 0.63 18.51
CA SER A 384 9.01 1.66 17.46
C SER A 384 9.21 1.08 16.06
N HIS A 385 9.85 -0.10 15.93
CA HIS A 385 10.07 -0.80 14.66
C HIS A 385 10.24 -2.33 14.85
N PRO A 386 9.19 -3.06 15.30
CA PRO A 386 9.34 -4.48 15.57
C PRO A 386 9.65 -5.25 14.28
N TRP A 387 10.61 -6.17 14.31
CA TRP A 387 10.78 -7.19 13.27
C TRP A 387 10.14 -8.48 13.77
N MET A 388 9.43 -9.20 12.90
CA MET A 388 8.79 -10.46 13.25
C MET A 388 9.46 -11.60 12.48
N LEU A 389 9.96 -12.56 13.24
CA LEU A 389 10.46 -13.83 12.75
C LEU A 389 9.35 -14.87 12.90
N LEU A 390 8.96 -15.45 11.78
CA LEU A 390 8.05 -16.59 11.73
C LEU A 390 8.83 -17.82 11.31
N VAL A 391 8.86 -18.85 12.15
CA VAL A 391 9.48 -20.14 11.84
C VAL A 391 8.37 -21.16 11.66
N GLU A 392 8.23 -21.66 10.44
CA GLU A 392 7.22 -22.62 10.05
C GLU A 392 7.88 -23.99 9.82
N ILE A 393 7.52 -24.97 10.65
CA ILE A 393 8.10 -26.30 10.63
C ILE A 393 6.99 -27.29 10.26
N PRO A 394 6.93 -27.75 8.99
CA PRO A 394 5.97 -28.76 8.58
C PRO A 394 6.35 -30.12 9.17
N TYR A 395 5.35 -30.90 9.59
CA TYR A 395 5.51 -32.25 10.12
C TYR A 395 4.42 -33.21 9.58
N ALA A 396 4.63 -34.51 9.71
CA ALA A 396 3.71 -35.53 9.20
C ALA A 396 2.56 -35.82 10.18
N GLY A 397 1.50 -34.99 10.19
CA GLY A 397 0.33 -35.14 11.07
C GLY A 397 -0.88 -35.86 10.46
N GLN A 398 -0.72 -36.54 9.32
CA GLN A 398 -1.81 -37.12 8.51
C GLN A 398 -2.64 -38.18 9.25
N ASN A 399 -2.02 -38.91 10.19
CA ASN A 399 -2.67 -39.96 10.98
C ASN A 399 -3.21 -39.47 12.33
N SER A 400 -3.13 -38.17 12.59
CA SER A 400 -3.38 -37.54 13.90
C SER A 400 -4.14 -36.22 13.74
N SER A 401 -5.00 -36.13 12.72
CA SER A 401 -5.85 -34.97 12.44
C SER A 401 -5.07 -33.64 12.37
N GLY A 402 -3.85 -33.68 11.84
CA GLY A 402 -2.98 -32.51 11.74
C GLY A 402 -2.12 -32.23 12.97
N MET A 403 -2.19 -33.03 14.04
CA MET A 403 -1.29 -32.94 15.19
C MET A 403 -0.02 -33.77 14.97
N PRO A 404 1.13 -33.40 15.56
CA PRO A 404 2.36 -34.18 15.42
C PRO A 404 2.26 -35.50 16.19
N SER A 405 3.05 -36.49 15.79
CA SER A 405 3.26 -37.69 16.61
C SER A 405 4.01 -37.33 17.91
N ALA A 406 4.02 -38.23 18.92
CA ALA A 406 4.76 -37.97 20.15
C ALA A 406 6.26 -37.70 19.88
N THR A 407 6.85 -38.48 18.98
CA THR A 407 8.24 -38.32 18.55
C THR A 407 8.49 -37.02 17.79
N ASP A 408 7.58 -36.62 16.89
CA ASP A 408 7.71 -35.32 16.20
C ASP A 408 7.50 -34.15 17.17
N TYR A 409 6.61 -34.31 18.16
CA TYR A 409 6.34 -33.26 19.14
C TYR A 409 7.54 -33.00 20.05
N GLU A 410 8.23 -34.04 20.51
CA GLU A 410 9.50 -33.93 21.26
C GLU A 410 10.55 -33.20 20.43
N LEU A 411 10.73 -33.62 19.18
CA LEU A 411 11.68 -33.01 18.26
C LEU A 411 11.38 -31.53 17.95
N LEU A 412 10.10 -31.19 17.79
CA LEU A 412 9.67 -29.80 17.59
C LEU A 412 9.93 -28.93 18.82
N ASN A 413 9.89 -29.50 20.02
CA ASN A 413 10.23 -28.76 21.25
C ASN A 413 11.76 -28.57 21.36
N GLU A 414 12.57 -29.58 21.03
CA GLU A 414 14.04 -29.45 21.00
C GLU A 414 14.48 -28.33 20.04
N ILE A 415 13.89 -28.29 18.82
CA ILE A 415 14.16 -27.23 17.84
C ILE A 415 13.79 -25.85 18.40
N GLU A 416 12.66 -25.73 19.09
CA GLU A 416 12.23 -24.48 19.69
C GLU A 416 13.17 -24.04 20.82
N GLU A 417 13.55 -24.94 21.72
CA GLU A 417 14.47 -24.64 22.82
C GLU A 417 15.83 -24.18 22.31
N GLU A 418 16.35 -24.83 21.27
CA GLU A 418 17.62 -24.46 20.66
C GLU A 418 17.53 -23.11 19.94
N LEU A 419 16.45 -22.86 19.20
CA LEU A 419 16.18 -21.56 18.58
C LEU A 419 16.12 -20.44 19.62
N LEU A 420 15.41 -20.65 20.73
CA LEU A 420 15.28 -19.65 21.79
C LEU A 420 16.60 -19.43 22.54
N ASN A 421 17.41 -20.48 22.72
CA ASN A 421 18.73 -20.38 23.31
C ASN A 421 19.70 -19.54 22.48
N GLU A 422 19.67 -19.67 21.16
CA GLU A 422 20.47 -18.83 20.26
C GLU A 422 19.99 -17.38 20.28
N LEU A 423 18.67 -17.17 20.41
CA LEU A 423 18.09 -15.83 20.41
C LEU A 423 18.32 -15.06 21.72
N LYS A 424 18.65 -15.76 22.82
CA LYS A 424 18.83 -15.13 24.15
C LYS A 424 19.94 -14.09 24.22
N ASP A 425 20.96 -14.24 23.38
CA ASP A 425 22.13 -13.36 23.36
C ASP A 425 21.90 -12.04 22.60
N PHE A 426 20.70 -11.85 22.03
CA PHE A 426 20.37 -10.66 21.25
C PHE A 426 19.58 -9.63 22.08
N GLU A 427 19.97 -8.36 22.06
CA GLU A 427 19.19 -7.32 22.74
C GLU A 427 17.79 -7.18 22.12
N GLY A 428 16.76 -7.23 22.97
CA GLY A 428 15.39 -6.88 22.62
C GLY A 428 14.61 -7.93 21.82
N TYR A 429 14.94 -9.23 21.91
CA TYR A 429 14.05 -10.30 21.44
C TYR A 429 12.92 -10.56 22.45
N LEU A 430 11.78 -11.02 21.96
CA LEU A 430 10.62 -11.49 22.73
C LEU A 430 10.03 -12.71 22.03
N ASN A 431 9.94 -13.82 22.74
CA ASN A 431 9.18 -14.98 22.27
C ASN A 431 7.69 -14.73 22.51
N ILE A 432 6.91 -14.58 21.44
CA ILE A 432 5.46 -14.34 21.52
C ILE A 432 4.72 -15.64 21.84
N GLY A 433 5.18 -16.75 21.28
CA GLY A 433 4.54 -18.05 21.42
C GLY A 433 4.61 -18.87 20.14
N ARG A 434 3.82 -19.95 20.12
CA ARG A 434 3.76 -20.90 19.02
C ARG A 434 2.35 -21.43 18.80
N GLU A 435 2.14 -21.95 17.61
CA GLU A 435 0.93 -22.66 17.19
C GLU A 435 1.32 -24.03 16.63
N THR A 436 0.55 -25.05 16.94
CA THR A 436 0.75 -26.42 16.45
C THR A 436 -0.59 -26.98 16.01
N GLY A 437 -0.69 -27.36 14.75
CA GLY A 437 -1.90 -27.93 14.18
C GLY A 437 -1.82 -27.94 12.66
N ASN A 438 -2.74 -28.64 12.01
CA ASN A 438 -2.81 -28.68 10.54
C ASN A 438 -1.48 -29.05 9.84
N ASN A 439 -0.72 -29.99 10.42
CA ASN A 439 0.58 -30.45 9.91
C ASN A 439 1.70 -29.38 9.94
N LEU A 440 1.54 -28.31 10.74
CA LEU A 440 2.46 -27.19 10.81
C LEU A 440 2.68 -26.73 12.26
N ARG A 441 3.94 -26.50 12.61
CA ARG A 441 4.34 -25.78 13.82
C ARG A 441 4.79 -24.39 13.40
N THR A 442 4.20 -23.36 13.98
CA THR A 442 4.59 -21.96 13.71
C THR A 442 5.07 -21.32 15.00
N ILE A 443 6.32 -20.86 15.03
CA ILE A 443 6.93 -20.15 16.17
C ILE A 443 7.03 -18.67 15.82
N LEU A 444 6.62 -17.81 16.76
CA LEU A 444 6.54 -16.37 16.58
C LEU A 444 7.50 -15.66 17.54
N VAL A 445 8.50 -14.97 16.98
CA VAL A 445 9.45 -14.16 17.74
C VAL A 445 9.46 -12.73 17.22
N VAL A 446 9.57 -11.76 18.13
CA VAL A 446 9.66 -10.33 17.79
C VAL A 446 10.98 -9.76 18.30
N ASN A 447 11.64 -8.92 17.51
CA ASN A 447 12.71 -8.05 18.00
C ASN A 447 12.24 -6.59 18.00
N TYR A 448 12.39 -5.89 19.12
CA TYR A 448 11.96 -4.50 19.31
C TYR A 448 13.10 -3.49 19.55
N ALA A 449 14.38 -3.92 19.48
CA ALA A 449 15.53 -3.03 19.71
C ALA A 449 15.72 -2.01 18.56
N GLU A 450 16.00 -0.76 18.93
CA GLU A 450 15.98 0.41 18.03
C GLU A 450 17.26 0.59 17.18
N LYS A 451 18.30 -0.22 17.38
CA LYS A 451 19.57 -0.05 16.64
C LYS A 451 19.55 -0.79 15.31
N SER A 452 19.49 -0.01 14.23
CA SER A 452 20.10 -0.39 12.95
C SER A 452 21.59 -0.67 13.18
N LEU A 453 21.95 -1.92 13.44
CA LEU A 453 23.36 -2.29 13.54
C LEU A 453 23.98 -2.37 12.13
N GLU A 454 24.68 -1.31 11.73
CA GLU A 454 25.79 -1.45 10.78
C GLU A 454 26.94 -2.17 11.51
N MET A 455 27.14 -3.46 11.25
CA MET A 455 28.43 -4.12 11.55
C MET A 455 29.09 -4.57 10.26
N ARG A 456 30.27 -3.99 9.99
CA ARG A 456 31.24 -4.48 9.00
C ARG A 456 31.99 -5.64 9.62
N TYR A 457 31.88 -6.84 9.03
CA TYR A 457 32.85 -7.89 9.21
C TYR A 457 33.41 -8.30 7.85
N SER A 458 34.75 -8.24 7.74
CA SER A 458 35.55 -8.88 6.70
C SER A 458 35.76 -10.34 7.10
N ILE A 459 35.41 -11.28 6.22
CA ILE A 459 35.84 -12.68 6.39
C ILE A 459 36.49 -13.11 5.08
N GLN A 460 37.77 -13.48 5.20
CA GLN A 460 38.58 -14.14 4.19
C GLN A 460 37.87 -15.42 3.74
N THR A 461 37.73 -15.60 2.43
CA THR A 461 37.35 -16.87 1.81
C THR A 461 38.37 -17.94 2.18
N ILE A 462 37.98 -18.87 3.05
CA ILE A 462 38.59 -20.20 3.08
C ILE A 462 37.87 -20.99 2.00
N ASP A 463 38.63 -21.33 0.97
CA ASP A 463 38.21 -22.13 -0.17
C ASP A 463 37.92 -23.56 0.30
N MET A 464 36.69 -24.04 0.13
CA MET A 464 36.27 -25.37 0.58
C MET A 464 36.40 -26.43 -0.53
N ASP A 465 36.95 -26.08 -1.70
CA ASP A 465 37.22 -27.03 -2.79
C ASP A 465 38.54 -27.82 -2.61
N SER A 466 39.25 -27.68 -1.48
CA SER A 466 40.53 -28.36 -1.23
C SER A 466 40.51 -29.51 -0.22
N LEU A 467 39.36 -30.10 0.13
CA LEU A 467 39.30 -31.19 1.13
C LEU A 467 38.59 -32.48 0.70
N GLU A 468 38.25 -32.66 -0.58
CA GLU A 468 37.69 -33.94 -1.09
C GLU A 468 38.65 -34.76 -1.97
N ASN A 469 39.96 -34.48 -1.98
CA ASN A 469 40.94 -35.26 -2.78
C ASN A 469 42.20 -35.75 -2.03
N GLU A 470 42.18 -35.92 -0.70
CA GLU A 470 43.25 -36.62 0.04
C GLU A 470 42.71 -37.66 1.05
N ALA A 471 41.85 -38.55 0.57
CA ALA A 471 41.59 -39.84 1.23
C ALA A 471 41.57 -40.98 0.20
N ALA A 472 42.62 -41.03 -0.63
CA ALA A 472 43.01 -42.20 -1.42
C ALA A 472 44.48 -42.05 -1.86
N PHE A 473 45.42 -42.19 -0.92
CA PHE A 473 46.67 -42.97 -1.01
C PHE A 473 47.49 -42.84 0.28
#